data_AF-A0A4Z0V8L4-F1
#
_entry.id   AF-A0A4Z0V8L4-F1
#
_cell.length_a   1.000
_cell.length_b   1.000
_cell.length_c   1.000
_cell.angle_alpha   90.00
_cell.angle_beta   90.00
_cell.angle_gamma   90.00
#
_symmetry.space_group_name_H-M   'P 1'
#
loop_
_entity.id
_entity.type
_entity.pdbx_description
1 polymer ?
#
loop_
_entity_poly.entity_id
_entity_poly.type
_entity_poly.pdbx_seq_one_letter_code
_entity_poly.pdbx_strand_id
1 'polypeptide(L)'
;MKKGNPTFIILLAIIFIVILSALPLSEWSGGKVKDFSLISDIIKKTAEITPVTTSEQEQIDPELLKAMEEDEAHKEHNIPSVTDSVPEIPADTIIIHPAKAPREGELVIIEDYTISQTGLASLKNAIGNGRMARIAVVGDSYIEGDIFTQDLREKLQTAYGGEGVGYVSMHTDFPGFRRSVRQGGKGWKTHMANKKAARKYLDLAEQYATPTGKANSSYEGTKAFPHTGEWSRSRFLFISPENSIISVKSGKGEWSERNITASDSVQCIEIAGTTSRFELKTSSPSLIGLGVWLDGDNGISLDCMSSRGFSGITLSRINPELCRQLGSVIDYNLIILEFGINAMSSSQKNYSVYSDRMVGVINHVRQCYPRADILLMGVGDRGEKRGGVVRSMATAPAMISAQRDAARKAHCLFWDTREAMGGEDAVVEWCNAGLINKDYIHMTHKGGARLADALFNALQHSLK
;
A
#
# COMPACT_ATOMS: atom_id res chain seq x y z
N MET A 1 14.79 -40.71 44.15
CA MET A 1 14.68 -39.94 42.89
C MET A 1 15.13 -38.51 43.15
N LYS A 2 16.28 -38.08 42.63
CA LYS A 2 16.77 -36.69 42.82
C LYS A 2 15.94 -35.75 41.96
N LYS A 3 15.37 -34.69 42.58
CA LYS A 3 14.68 -33.59 41.88
C LYS A 3 15.68 -32.91 40.93
N GLY A 4 15.38 -32.89 39.63
CA GLY A 4 16.22 -32.24 38.62
C GLY A 4 16.35 -30.74 38.89
N ASN A 5 17.58 -30.21 38.74
CA ASN A 5 17.86 -28.80 38.90
C ASN A 5 17.51 -28.06 37.60
N PRO A 6 16.47 -27.19 37.56
CA PRO A 6 16.03 -26.53 36.34
C PRO A 6 17.13 -25.68 35.69
N THR A 7 18.06 -25.12 36.46
CA THR A 7 19.20 -24.38 35.89
C THR A 7 20.18 -25.28 35.13
N PHE A 8 20.36 -26.53 35.56
CA PHE A 8 21.21 -27.48 34.86
C PHE A 8 20.60 -27.92 33.52
N ILE A 9 19.28 -28.09 33.47
CA ILE A 9 18.53 -28.41 32.24
C ILE A 9 18.63 -27.24 31.24
N ILE A 10 18.48 -26.00 31.72
CA ILE A 10 18.62 -24.80 30.88
C ILE A 10 20.05 -24.69 30.35
N LEU A 11 21.07 -24.93 31.17
CA LEU A 11 22.46 -24.87 30.74
C LEU A 11 22.77 -25.92 29.66
N LEU A 12 22.28 -27.15 29.84
CA LEU A 12 22.39 -28.22 28.85
C LEU A 12 21.67 -27.88 27.54
N ALA A 13 20.48 -27.28 27.62
CA ALA A 13 19.75 -26.83 26.44
C ALA A 13 20.54 -25.75 25.69
N ILE A 14 21.12 -24.77 26.38
CA ILE A 14 21.96 -23.72 25.78
C ILE A 14 23.19 -24.33 25.10
N ILE A 15 23.89 -25.26 25.76
CA ILE A 15 25.06 -25.92 25.19
C ILE A 15 24.69 -26.72 23.94
N PHE A 16 23.59 -27.49 24.00
CA PHE A 16 23.11 -28.28 22.87
C PHE A 16 22.76 -27.39 21.67
N ILE A 17 22.14 -26.25 21.95
CA ILE A 17 21.77 -25.25 20.96
C ILE A 17 23.01 -24.57 20.34
N VAL A 18 24.05 -24.30 21.12
CA VAL A 18 25.34 -23.76 20.62
C VAL A 18 26.05 -24.77 19.73
N ILE A 19 26.02 -26.06 20.09
CA ILE A 19 26.61 -27.13 19.27
C ILE A 19 25.85 -27.25 17.95
N LEU A 20 24.51 -27.29 17.97
CA LEU A 20 23.68 -27.29 16.76
C LEU A 20 23.97 -26.07 15.87
N SER A 21 24.27 -24.93 16.48
CA SER A 21 24.57 -23.68 15.77
C SER A 21 25.91 -23.70 15.01
N ALA A 22 26.79 -24.68 15.28
CA ALA A 22 28.10 -24.80 14.66
C ALA A 22 28.18 -25.97 13.66
N LEU A 23 27.09 -26.71 13.45
CA LEU A 23 27.04 -27.82 12.50
C LEU A 23 26.66 -27.31 11.09
N PRO A 24 27.34 -27.77 10.03
CA PRO A 24 27.00 -27.44 8.65
C PRO A 24 25.84 -28.33 8.17
N LEU A 25 24.67 -28.12 8.77
CA LEU A 25 23.45 -28.90 8.54
C LEU A 25 22.99 -28.83 7.08
N SER A 26 23.24 -27.72 6.39
CA SER A 26 22.91 -27.52 4.99
C SER A 26 23.78 -28.38 4.07
N GLU A 27 25.08 -28.48 4.33
CA GLU A 27 26.01 -29.33 3.58
C GLU A 27 25.69 -30.81 3.81
N TRP A 28 25.43 -31.20 5.06
CA TRP A 28 25.11 -32.59 5.40
C TRP A 28 23.76 -33.06 4.87
N SER A 29 22.82 -32.14 4.66
CA SER A 29 21.46 -32.45 4.19
C SER A 29 21.23 -32.18 2.70
N GLY A 30 22.26 -31.73 1.96
CA GLY A 30 22.13 -31.33 0.56
C GLY A 30 21.12 -30.19 0.35
N GLY A 31 21.06 -29.25 1.31
CA GLY A 31 20.19 -28.07 1.25
C GLY A 31 18.74 -28.27 1.74
N LYS A 32 18.38 -29.45 2.26
CA LYS A 32 17.02 -29.70 2.80
C LYS A 32 16.78 -29.07 4.18
N VAL A 33 17.83 -28.90 4.97
CA VAL A 33 17.78 -28.25 6.30
C VAL A 33 18.74 -27.07 6.26
N LYS A 34 18.25 -25.87 6.62
CA LYS A 34 19.07 -24.66 6.65
C LYS A 34 19.99 -24.65 7.87
N ASP A 35 21.17 -24.06 7.71
CA ASP A 35 22.04 -23.77 8.85
C ASP A 35 21.37 -22.80 9.81
N PHE A 36 21.55 -23.06 11.09
CA PHE A 36 20.90 -22.34 12.18
C PHE A 36 21.98 -21.66 13.02
N SER A 37 21.87 -20.36 13.32
CA SER A 37 22.88 -19.67 14.15
C SER A 37 22.28 -18.66 15.12
N LEU A 38 22.26 -19.00 16.44
CA LEU A 38 21.71 -18.10 17.46
C LEU A 38 22.55 -16.87 17.72
N ILE A 39 23.87 -16.99 17.61
CA ILE A 39 24.77 -15.87 17.90
C ILE A 39 24.55 -14.77 16.85
N SER A 40 24.27 -15.14 15.60
CA SER A 40 23.94 -14.18 14.54
C SER A 40 22.57 -13.48 14.75
N ASP A 41 21.57 -14.19 15.29
CA ASP A 41 20.23 -13.63 15.53
C ASP A 41 20.15 -12.77 16.81
N ILE A 42 20.98 -13.06 17.81
CA ILE A 42 21.08 -12.25 19.04
C ILE A 42 21.91 -10.98 18.79
N ILE A 43 23.02 -11.09 18.06
CA ILE A 43 23.89 -9.93 17.74
C ILE A 43 23.21 -8.96 16.75
N LYS A 44 22.37 -9.45 15.83
CA LYS A 44 21.53 -8.59 14.96
C LYS A 44 20.59 -7.64 15.73
N LYS A 45 20.34 -7.86 17.03
CA LYS A 45 19.46 -7.02 17.85
C LYS A 45 20.15 -5.89 18.59
N THR A 46 21.48 -5.81 18.58
CA THR A 46 22.24 -4.75 19.26
C THR A 46 23.51 -4.40 18.48
N ALA A 47 23.46 -3.25 17.79
CA ALA A 47 24.58 -2.50 17.17
C ALA A 47 25.18 -3.06 15.85
N GLU A 48 24.76 -2.40 14.76
CA GLU A 48 25.50 -1.94 13.56
C GLU A 48 26.57 -2.77 12.80
N ILE A 49 26.34 -2.79 11.47
CA ILE A 49 27.27 -2.76 10.32
C ILE A 49 28.11 -4.01 10.04
N THR A 50 27.75 -4.73 8.97
CA THR A 50 28.66 -5.51 8.12
C THR A 50 28.08 -5.61 6.69
N PRO A 51 28.92 -5.81 5.67
CA PRO A 51 28.69 -5.36 4.30
C PRO A 51 27.61 -6.16 3.58
N VAL A 52 26.90 -5.47 2.69
CA VAL A 52 25.95 -6.05 1.72
C VAL A 52 26.63 -7.15 0.92
N THR A 53 26.42 -8.40 1.35
CA THR A 53 26.57 -9.58 0.52
C THR A 53 25.49 -9.54 -0.56
N THR A 54 25.96 -9.63 -1.79
CA THR A 54 25.20 -9.78 -3.03
C THR A 54 24.07 -10.82 -2.89
N SER A 55 22.88 -10.47 -3.40
CA SER A 55 21.64 -11.28 -3.53
C SER A 55 20.66 -11.31 -2.34
N GLU A 56 20.11 -10.16 -1.95
CA GLU A 56 18.64 -10.13 -1.89
C GLU A 56 18.17 -10.11 -3.35
N GLN A 57 17.68 -11.24 -3.84
CA GLN A 57 17.08 -11.29 -5.18
C GLN A 57 16.00 -10.20 -5.25
N GLU A 58 16.05 -9.37 -6.28
CA GLU A 58 14.98 -8.41 -6.58
C GLU A 58 13.67 -9.20 -6.67
N GLN A 59 12.82 -9.07 -5.64
CA GLN A 59 11.60 -9.86 -5.56
C GLN A 59 10.50 -9.14 -6.32
N ILE A 60 10.36 -9.50 -7.61
CA ILE A 60 9.22 -9.05 -8.42
C ILE A 60 7.94 -9.67 -7.86
N ASP A 61 6.85 -8.90 -7.83
CA ASP A 61 5.53 -9.38 -7.47
C ASP A 61 5.18 -10.67 -8.24
N PRO A 62 4.90 -11.81 -7.55
CA PRO A 62 4.56 -13.07 -8.19
C PRO A 62 3.35 -12.98 -9.12
N GLU A 63 2.39 -12.10 -8.83
CA GLU A 63 1.23 -11.92 -9.70
C GLU A 63 1.64 -11.29 -11.03
N LEU A 64 2.63 -10.40 -11.02
CA LEU A 64 3.14 -9.77 -12.24
C LEU A 64 3.92 -10.76 -13.08
N LEU A 65 4.74 -11.59 -12.44
CA LEU A 65 5.44 -12.68 -13.13
C LEU A 65 4.44 -13.59 -13.84
N LYS A 66 3.37 -14.00 -13.15
CA LYS A 66 2.30 -14.81 -13.76
C LYS A 66 1.63 -14.10 -14.94
N ALA A 67 1.34 -12.80 -14.81
CA ALA A 67 0.73 -12.02 -15.88
C ALA A 67 1.65 -11.85 -17.10
N MET A 68 2.98 -11.81 -16.89
CA MET A 68 3.98 -11.79 -17.95
C MET A 68 4.08 -13.14 -18.67
N GLU A 69 4.10 -14.25 -17.93
CA GLU A 69 4.08 -15.61 -18.48
C GLU A 69 2.83 -15.86 -19.34
N GLU A 70 1.65 -15.40 -18.89
CA GLU A 70 0.39 -15.50 -19.64
C GLU A 70 0.46 -14.71 -20.96
N ASP A 71 1.05 -13.51 -20.96
CA ASP A 71 1.22 -12.70 -22.18
C ASP A 71 2.23 -13.30 -23.16
N GLU A 72 3.31 -13.91 -22.68
CA GLU A 72 4.26 -14.65 -23.53
C GLU A 72 3.60 -15.86 -24.18
N ALA A 73 2.86 -16.67 -23.42
CA ALA A 73 2.11 -17.81 -23.95
C ALA A 73 1.08 -17.40 -25.02
N HIS A 74 0.39 -16.27 -24.82
CA HIS A 74 -0.54 -15.73 -25.80
C HIS A 74 0.14 -15.26 -27.10
N LYS A 75 1.37 -14.76 -27.04
CA LYS A 75 2.16 -14.39 -28.23
C LYS A 75 2.64 -15.63 -29.00
N GLU A 76 3.06 -16.69 -28.30
CA GLU A 76 3.47 -17.95 -28.93
C GLU A 76 2.31 -18.70 -29.60
N HIS A 77 1.08 -18.58 -29.08
CA HIS A 77 -0.10 -19.24 -29.66
C HIS A 77 -0.73 -18.47 -30.83
N ASN A 78 -0.38 -17.18 -31.00
CA ASN A 78 -0.88 -16.32 -32.08
C ASN A 78 0.23 -16.01 -33.10
N ILE A 79 1.01 -17.01 -33.53
CA ILE A 79 1.88 -16.87 -34.71
C ILE A 79 0.99 -16.92 -35.95
N PRO A 80 0.83 -15.83 -36.73
CA PRO A 80 0.14 -15.92 -38.01
C PRO A 80 1.05 -16.68 -38.98
N SER A 81 0.55 -17.77 -39.58
CA SER A 81 1.16 -18.24 -40.82
C SER A 81 0.83 -17.25 -41.92
N VAL A 82 1.86 -16.77 -42.60
CA VAL A 82 1.92 -16.22 -43.98
C VAL A 82 2.73 -14.93 -44.00
N THR A 83 3.76 -15.02 -44.84
CA THR A 83 4.63 -13.98 -45.39
C THR A 83 3.92 -12.65 -45.66
N ASP A 84 4.31 -11.63 -44.91
CA ASP A 84 4.51 -10.30 -45.49
C ASP A 84 5.64 -9.61 -44.74
N SER A 85 6.72 -9.34 -45.47
CA SER A 85 7.91 -8.66 -44.97
C SER A 85 7.57 -7.21 -44.65
N VAL A 86 7.19 -6.95 -43.40
CA VAL A 86 7.27 -5.61 -42.83
C VAL A 86 8.76 -5.32 -42.61
N PRO A 87 9.31 -4.19 -43.06
CA PRO A 87 10.71 -3.86 -42.80
C PRO A 87 10.90 -3.77 -41.28
N GLU A 88 11.79 -4.60 -40.73
CA GLU A 88 12.36 -4.37 -39.41
C GLU A 88 13.03 -2.99 -39.45
N ILE A 89 12.38 -2.01 -38.85
CA ILE A 89 13.05 -0.76 -38.49
C ILE A 89 14.13 -1.19 -37.49
N PRO A 90 15.42 -0.90 -37.75
CA PRO A 90 16.46 -1.24 -36.81
C PRO A 90 16.08 -0.67 -35.46
N ALA A 91 16.18 -1.49 -34.40
CA ALA A 91 16.13 -1.01 -33.04
C ALA A 91 17.41 -0.20 -32.76
N ASP A 92 17.54 0.94 -33.46
CA ASP A 92 18.47 1.97 -33.09
C ASP A 92 18.04 2.42 -31.71
N THR A 93 18.95 2.16 -30.77
CA THR A 93 19.02 2.62 -29.40
C THR A 93 18.37 3.99 -29.22
N ILE A 94 17.04 4.03 -29.07
CA ILE A 94 16.38 5.20 -28.51
C ILE A 94 16.79 5.16 -27.04
N ILE A 95 17.86 5.88 -26.74
CA ILE A 95 18.02 6.47 -25.41
C ILE A 95 16.77 7.34 -25.28
N ILE A 96 15.68 6.76 -24.77
CA ILE A 96 14.51 7.52 -24.38
C ILE A 96 15.03 8.34 -23.21
N HIS A 97 15.53 9.54 -23.50
CA HIS A 97 15.59 10.55 -22.46
C HIS A 97 14.16 10.67 -21.98
N PRO A 98 13.84 10.25 -20.74
CA PRO A 98 12.48 10.40 -20.25
C PRO A 98 12.10 11.86 -20.45
N ALA A 99 10.92 12.11 -21.02
CA ALA A 99 10.40 13.46 -21.12
C ALA A 99 10.52 14.08 -19.72
N LYS A 100 11.29 15.18 -19.60
CA LYS A 100 11.51 15.82 -18.32
C LYS A 100 10.14 16.14 -17.72
N ALA A 101 9.90 15.70 -16.49
CA ALA A 101 8.64 16.00 -15.81
C ALA A 101 8.41 17.52 -15.83
N PRO A 102 7.17 17.97 -16.08
CA PRO A 102 6.90 19.39 -16.10
C PRO A 102 7.15 19.98 -14.71
N ARG A 103 7.73 21.19 -14.69
CA ARG A 103 8.08 21.91 -13.48
C ARG A 103 7.67 23.37 -13.57
N GLU A 104 7.28 23.94 -12.43
CA GLU A 104 7.20 25.39 -12.23
C GLU A 104 8.19 25.78 -11.12
N GLY A 105 9.31 26.39 -11.51
CA GLY A 105 10.47 26.51 -10.63
C GLY A 105 10.96 25.13 -10.18
N GLU A 106 11.06 24.91 -8.87
CA GLU A 106 11.46 23.63 -8.28
C GLU A 106 10.31 22.62 -8.14
N LEU A 107 9.06 23.07 -8.29
CA LEU A 107 7.88 22.23 -8.10
C LEU A 107 7.65 21.33 -9.30
N VAL A 108 7.68 20.00 -9.08
CA VAL A 108 7.16 19.02 -10.05
C VAL A 108 5.64 19.05 -10.02
N ILE A 109 5.02 19.49 -11.11
CA ILE A 109 3.57 19.63 -11.21
C ILE A 109 2.91 18.31 -11.65
N ILE A 110 1.61 18.18 -11.37
CA ILE A 110 0.82 17.04 -11.82
C ILE A 110 0.57 17.16 -13.32
N GLU A 111 0.87 16.09 -14.06
CA GLU A 111 0.56 15.95 -15.48
C GLU A 111 -0.92 15.55 -15.62
N ASP A 112 -1.73 16.40 -16.26
CA ASP A 112 -3.14 16.10 -16.53
C ASP A 112 -3.31 15.46 -17.90
N TYR A 113 -3.60 14.15 -17.93
CA TYR A 113 -3.95 13.44 -19.16
C TYR A 113 -5.44 13.13 -19.28
N THR A 114 -6.28 13.71 -18.42
CA THR A 114 -7.74 13.60 -18.56
C THR A 114 -8.19 14.22 -19.88
N ILE A 115 -9.25 13.67 -20.47
CA ILE A 115 -9.76 14.12 -21.77
C ILE A 115 -10.16 15.61 -21.73
N SER A 116 -10.76 16.04 -20.62
CA SER A 116 -11.21 17.42 -20.44
C SER A 116 -10.14 18.38 -19.94
N GLN A 117 -8.96 17.89 -19.53
CA GLN A 117 -7.92 18.70 -18.87
C GLN A 117 -8.48 19.43 -17.63
N THR A 118 -9.33 18.73 -16.87
CA THR A 118 -9.97 19.23 -15.65
C THR A 118 -9.74 18.27 -14.49
N GLY A 119 -8.53 17.71 -14.40
CA GLY A 119 -8.10 16.87 -13.31
C GLY A 119 -8.39 17.48 -11.94
N LEU A 120 -8.72 16.65 -10.97
CA LEU A 120 -9.06 17.04 -9.60
C LEU A 120 -10.33 17.89 -9.47
N ALA A 121 -11.13 18.04 -10.53
CA ALA A 121 -12.37 18.81 -10.47
C ALA A 121 -13.33 18.27 -9.40
N SER A 122 -13.43 16.94 -9.23
CA SER A 122 -14.30 16.40 -8.17
C SER A 122 -13.79 16.78 -6.78
N LEU A 123 -12.47 16.76 -6.57
CA LEU A 123 -11.86 17.11 -5.29
C LEU A 123 -12.01 18.61 -5.01
N LYS A 124 -11.69 19.46 -5.99
CA LYS A 124 -11.85 20.92 -5.92
C LYS A 124 -13.28 21.31 -5.58
N ASN A 125 -14.27 20.68 -6.23
CA ASN A 125 -15.68 20.92 -5.97
C ASN A 125 -16.11 20.46 -4.57
N ALA A 126 -15.61 19.34 -4.06
CA ALA A 126 -15.94 18.88 -2.71
C ALA A 126 -15.42 19.87 -1.65
N ILE A 127 -14.15 20.28 -1.78
CA ILE A 127 -13.50 21.27 -0.91
C ILE A 127 -14.25 22.61 -0.96
N GLY A 128 -14.49 23.15 -2.16
CA GLY A 128 -15.12 24.46 -2.33
C GLY A 128 -16.57 24.55 -1.81
N ASN A 129 -17.28 23.42 -1.76
CA ASN A 129 -18.64 23.36 -1.22
C ASN A 129 -18.70 23.02 0.28
N GLY A 130 -17.55 22.91 0.96
CA GLY A 130 -17.48 22.54 2.37
C GLY A 130 -18.00 21.13 2.68
N ARG A 131 -18.09 20.27 1.66
CA ARG A 131 -18.46 18.85 1.83
C ARG A 131 -17.22 18.05 2.23
N MET A 132 -17.44 16.87 2.80
CA MET A 132 -16.35 15.92 3.01
C MET A 132 -15.72 15.53 1.66
N ALA A 133 -14.46 15.90 1.48
CA ALA A 133 -13.62 15.55 0.35
C ALA A 133 -12.78 14.31 0.70
N ARG A 134 -12.93 13.24 -0.08
CA ARG A 134 -12.34 11.92 0.22
C ARG A 134 -11.24 11.56 -0.76
N ILE A 135 -10.10 11.17 -0.21
CA ILE A 135 -8.93 10.71 -0.95
C ILE A 135 -8.58 9.30 -0.50
N ALA A 136 -8.51 8.34 -1.42
CA ALA A 136 -7.90 7.04 -1.16
C ALA A 136 -6.46 7.05 -1.66
N VAL A 137 -5.51 6.66 -0.83
CA VAL A 137 -4.15 6.34 -1.27
C VAL A 137 -3.96 4.84 -1.16
N VAL A 138 -3.85 4.20 -2.32
CA VAL A 138 -3.74 2.75 -2.48
C VAL A 138 -2.36 2.46 -3.05
N GLY A 139 -1.56 1.70 -2.32
CA GLY A 139 -0.15 1.59 -2.68
C GLY A 139 0.62 0.55 -1.89
N ASP A 140 1.95 0.58 -2.02
CA ASP A 140 2.82 -0.45 -1.49
C ASP A 140 3.49 -0.05 -0.16
N SER A 141 4.77 -0.38 -0.05
CA SER A 141 5.68 -0.09 1.05
C SER A 141 5.84 1.39 1.39
N TYR A 142 5.71 2.32 0.42
CA TYR A 142 5.91 3.76 0.69
C TYR A 142 4.82 4.33 1.60
N ILE A 143 3.62 3.75 1.56
CA ILE A 143 2.49 4.13 2.40
C ILE A 143 2.28 3.18 3.57
N GLU A 144 3.08 2.11 3.69
CA GLU A 144 2.92 1.11 4.74
C GLU A 144 3.04 1.75 6.12
N GLY A 145 2.14 1.38 7.05
CA GLY A 145 2.14 1.99 8.38
C GLY A 145 1.90 3.50 8.34
N ASP A 146 1.28 3.99 7.26
CA ASP A 146 0.98 5.41 7.07
C ASP A 146 2.25 6.29 6.90
N ILE A 147 3.40 5.71 6.51
CA ILE A 147 4.71 6.39 6.44
C ILE A 147 4.65 7.73 5.70
N PHE A 148 4.07 7.72 4.49
CA PHE A 148 3.85 8.89 3.65
C PHE A 148 2.49 9.55 3.93
N THR A 149 1.43 8.74 4.02
CA THR A 149 0.06 9.21 4.02
C THR A 149 -0.35 9.93 5.31
N GLN A 150 0.32 9.68 6.44
CA GLN A 150 0.02 10.39 7.70
C GLN A 150 0.32 11.89 7.58
N ASP A 151 1.46 12.23 6.95
CA ASP A 151 1.94 13.60 6.83
C ASP A 151 1.17 14.32 5.72
N LEU A 152 0.84 13.61 4.63
CA LEU A 152 -0.04 14.15 3.58
C LEU A 152 -1.44 14.45 4.13
N ARG A 153 -2.01 13.52 4.92
CA ARG A 153 -3.31 13.71 5.58
C ARG A 153 -3.30 14.93 6.47
N GLU A 154 -2.31 15.06 7.35
CA GLU A 154 -2.20 16.19 8.27
C GLU A 154 -2.11 17.53 7.53
N LYS A 155 -1.33 17.61 6.45
CA LYS A 155 -1.21 18.84 5.65
C LYS A 155 -2.53 19.22 4.99
N LEU A 156 -3.23 18.25 4.41
CA LEU A 156 -4.52 18.48 3.77
C LEU A 156 -5.62 18.85 4.79
N GLN A 157 -5.65 18.18 5.95
CA GLN A 157 -6.58 18.50 7.03
C GLN A 157 -6.29 19.88 7.63
N THR A 158 -5.02 20.26 7.78
CA THR A 158 -4.63 21.62 8.20
C THR A 158 -5.09 22.68 7.20
N ALA A 159 -4.98 22.38 5.89
CA ALA A 159 -5.33 23.35 4.84
C ALA A 159 -6.84 23.50 4.61
N TYR A 160 -7.60 22.42 4.77
CA TYR A 160 -9.02 22.36 4.34
C TYR A 160 -9.99 21.92 5.44
N GLY A 161 -9.51 21.74 6.67
CA GLY A 161 -10.25 21.09 7.74
C GLY A 161 -10.34 19.58 7.55
N GLY A 162 -10.94 18.90 8.53
CA GLY A 162 -11.06 17.44 8.57
C GLY A 162 -10.44 16.89 9.85
N GLU A 163 -10.69 15.62 10.11
CA GLU A 163 -10.31 14.96 11.35
C GLU A 163 -10.24 13.45 11.17
N GLY A 164 -9.62 12.79 12.14
CA GLY A 164 -9.46 11.34 12.15
C GLY A 164 -8.44 10.85 11.13
N VAL A 165 -8.45 9.53 10.93
CA VAL A 165 -7.41 8.81 10.18
C VAL A 165 -7.96 8.08 8.95
N GLY A 166 -9.26 8.21 8.69
CA GLY A 166 -9.93 7.52 7.60
C GLY A 166 -10.00 6.01 7.83
N TYR A 167 -9.75 5.24 6.77
CA TYR A 167 -9.77 3.79 6.76
C TYR A 167 -8.74 3.16 7.72
N VAL A 168 -9.19 2.15 8.46
CA VAL A 168 -8.38 1.22 9.25
C VAL A 168 -8.94 -0.19 9.09
N SER A 169 -8.06 -1.17 8.86
CA SER A 169 -8.43 -2.57 8.72
C SER A 169 -9.01 -3.16 10.03
N MET A 170 -9.55 -4.38 9.96
CA MET A 170 -10.05 -5.07 11.16
C MET A 170 -8.91 -5.57 12.08
N HIS A 171 -7.74 -5.85 11.49
CA HIS A 171 -6.60 -6.45 12.18
C HIS A 171 -5.28 -5.98 11.57
N THR A 172 -4.24 -5.93 12.41
CA THR A 172 -2.85 -5.72 11.99
C THR A 172 -1.93 -6.68 12.73
N ASP A 173 -0.98 -7.27 11.99
CA ASP A 173 0.07 -8.10 12.58
C ASP A 173 1.21 -7.26 13.19
N PHE A 174 1.20 -5.94 12.95
CA PHE A 174 2.25 -5.01 13.38
C PHE A 174 1.65 -3.85 14.18
N PRO A 175 1.03 -4.12 15.36
CA PRO A 175 0.46 -3.07 16.19
C PRO A 175 1.54 -2.07 16.60
N GLY A 176 1.27 -0.77 16.37
CA GLY A 176 2.18 0.33 16.66
C GLY A 176 3.09 0.75 15.50
N PHE A 177 3.08 0.05 14.37
CA PHE A 177 3.79 0.50 13.16
C PHE A 177 3.13 1.76 12.57
N ARG A 178 1.78 1.75 12.47
CA ARG A 178 1.00 2.95 12.15
C ARG A 178 0.97 3.89 13.35
N ARG A 179 1.48 5.12 13.17
CA ARG A 179 1.59 6.13 14.24
C ARG A 179 0.34 6.98 14.45
N SER A 180 -0.46 7.17 13.40
CA SER A 180 -1.63 8.05 13.41
C SER A 180 -2.80 7.50 14.24
N VAL A 181 -2.93 6.18 14.35
CA VAL A 181 -3.96 5.49 15.14
C VAL A 181 -3.37 4.30 15.85
N ARG A 182 -3.76 4.10 17.11
CA ARG A 182 -3.44 2.89 17.85
C ARG A 182 -4.50 1.84 17.58
N GLN A 183 -4.13 0.83 16.80
CA GLN A 183 -4.97 -0.32 16.52
C GLN A 183 -4.64 -1.48 17.46
N GLY A 184 -5.67 -2.16 17.94
CA GLY A 184 -5.60 -3.38 18.71
C GLY A 184 -6.74 -4.32 18.33
N GLY A 185 -6.71 -5.54 18.88
CA GLY A 185 -7.69 -6.55 18.56
C GLY A 185 -7.09 -7.93 18.39
N LYS A 186 -7.95 -8.93 18.22
CA LYS A 186 -7.57 -10.32 17.89
C LYS A 186 -8.79 -11.10 17.41
N GLY A 187 -8.54 -12.30 16.88
CA GLY A 187 -9.60 -13.24 16.48
C GLY A 187 -10.13 -12.99 15.07
N TRP A 188 -9.36 -12.26 14.24
CA TRP A 188 -9.64 -12.04 12.83
C TRP A 188 -8.66 -12.82 11.96
N LYS A 189 -9.16 -13.40 10.88
CA LYS A 189 -8.36 -13.91 9.76
C LYS A 189 -8.48 -12.93 8.61
N THR A 190 -7.37 -12.32 8.22
CA THR A 190 -7.29 -11.44 7.05
C THR A 190 -7.09 -12.26 5.78
N HIS A 191 -7.86 -11.94 4.74
CA HIS A 191 -7.75 -12.49 3.40
C HIS A 191 -7.31 -11.37 2.46
N MET A 192 -6.26 -11.58 1.68
CA MET A 192 -5.63 -10.54 0.84
C MET A 192 -5.66 -10.95 -0.64
N ALA A 193 -5.68 -9.98 -1.55
CA ALA A 193 -5.85 -10.20 -2.98
C ALA A 193 -4.74 -11.04 -3.66
N ASN A 194 -3.52 -11.06 -3.10
CA ASN A 194 -2.40 -11.89 -3.56
C ASN A 194 -2.42 -13.33 -3.00
N LYS A 195 -3.46 -13.70 -2.25
CA LYS A 195 -3.69 -15.03 -1.70
C LYS A 195 -5.02 -15.58 -2.23
N LYS A 196 -5.48 -16.70 -1.67
CA LYS A 196 -6.78 -17.31 -1.97
C LYS A 196 -7.94 -16.55 -1.31
N ALA A 197 -8.10 -15.26 -1.63
CA ALA A 197 -9.21 -14.43 -1.19
C ALA A 197 -10.42 -14.55 -2.14
N ALA A 198 -11.63 -14.47 -1.59
CA ALA A 198 -12.84 -14.43 -2.39
C ALA A 198 -12.98 -13.05 -3.05
N ARG A 199 -12.87 -13.00 -4.39
CA ARG A 199 -12.90 -11.74 -5.16
C ARG A 199 -14.13 -10.87 -4.88
N LYS A 200 -15.29 -11.49 -4.60
CA LYS A 200 -16.53 -10.76 -4.26
C LYS A 200 -16.45 -9.88 -3.01
N TYR A 201 -15.41 -10.06 -2.18
CA TYR A 201 -15.18 -9.29 -0.95
C TYR A 201 -13.91 -8.43 -1.01
N LEU A 202 -13.33 -8.23 -2.20
CA LEU A 202 -12.16 -7.38 -2.39
C LEU A 202 -12.59 -6.01 -2.91
N ASP A 203 -12.24 -4.97 -2.17
CA ASP A 203 -12.36 -3.55 -2.55
C ASP A 203 -10.96 -2.93 -2.70
N LEU A 204 -10.85 -1.58 -2.70
CA LEU A 204 -9.57 -0.87 -2.81
C LEU A 204 -8.56 -1.22 -1.72
N ALA A 205 -8.99 -1.70 -0.55
CA ALA A 205 -8.08 -2.11 0.51
C ALA A 205 -7.41 -3.46 0.22
N GLU A 206 -7.84 -4.15 -0.85
CA GLU A 206 -7.35 -5.45 -1.32
C GLU A 206 -7.37 -6.55 -0.26
N GLN A 207 -8.22 -6.36 0.76
CA GLN A 207 -8.34 -7.30 1.87
C GLN A 207 -9.72 -7.21 2.53
N TYR A 208 -10.10 -8.30 3.19
CA TYR A 208 -11.21 -8.35 4.13
C TYR A 208 -10.86 -9.28 5.29
N ALA A 209 -11.63 -9.24 6.37
CA ALA A 209 -11.39 -10.09 7.52
C ALA A 209 -12.63 -10.89 7.93
N THR A 210 -12.41 -12.12 8.39
CA THR A 210 -13.46 -12.99 8.94
C THR A 210 -13.14 -13.40 10.38
N PRO A 211 -14.11 -13.44 11.29
CA PRO A 211 -13.89 -13.91 12.66
C PRO A 211 -13.43 -15.38 12.70
N THR A 212 -12.49 -15.71 13.57
CA THR A 212 -12.05 -17.10 13.85
C THR A 212 -12.68 -17.65 15.14
N GLY A 213 -13.81 -17.07 15.57
CA GLY A 213 -14.43 -17.25 16.89
C GLY A 213 -14.81 -15.90 17.48
N LYS A 214 -14.42 -15.64 18.73
CA LYS A 214 -14.58 -14.31 19.35
C LYS A 214 -13.54 -13.34 18.77
N ALA A 215 -14.00 -12.42 17.95
CA ALA A 215 -13.19 -11.37 17.35
C ALA A 215 -13.46 -10.01 18.03
N ASN A 216 -12.43 -9.20 18.15
CA ASN A 216 -12.55 -7.80 18.58
C ASN A 216 -11.52 -6.93 17.88
N SER A 217 -11.89 -5.66 17.68
CA SER A 217 -11.00 -4.61 17.17
C SER A 217 -11.18 -3.36 18.01
N SER A 218 -10.08 -2.66 18.27
CA SER A 218 -10.06 -1.39 19.00
C SER A 218 -9.22 -0.39 18.23
N TYR A 219 -9.72 0.84 18.15
CA TYR A 219 -9.07 1.96 17.48
C TYR A 219 -9.05 3.13 18.43
N GLU A 220 -7.87 3.70 18.65
CA GLU A 220 -7.66 4.79 19.60
C GLU A 220 -6.84 5.90 18.93
N GLY A 221 -7.35 7.12 19.01
CA GLY A 221 -6.69 8.31 18.48
C GLY A 221 -5.36 8.56 19.16
N THR A 222 -4.47 9.27 18.47
CA THR A 222 -3.11 9.54 18.96
C THR A 222 -2.81 11.02 18.93
N LYS A 223 -1.81 11.42 19.72
CA LYS A 223 -1.24 12.78 19.70
C LYS A 223 -0.07 12.90 18.73
N ALA A 224 0.09 11.94 17.81
CA ALA A 224 1.19 11.97 16.84
C ALA A 224 1.04 13.14 15.87
N PHE A 225 -0.21 13.50 15.54
CA PHE A 225 -0.57 14.63 14.70
C PHE A 225 -1.79 15.38 15.30
N PRO A 226 -1.93 16.70 15.05
CA PRO A 226 -3.04 17.51 15.54
C PRO A 226 -4.43 16.93 15.27
N HIS A 227 -4.69 16.39 14.08
CA HIS A 227 -6.03 15.98 13.65
C HIS A 227 -6.33 14.48 13.89
N THR A 228 -5.44 13.74 14.55
CA THR A 228 -5.58 12.28 14.74
C THR A 228 -6.04 11.86 16.13
N GLY A 229 -6.25 12.81 17.03
CA GLY A 229 -6.61 12.54 18.43
C GLY A 229 -8.07 12.11 18.61
N GLU A 230 -8.96 12.66 17.80
CA GLU A 230 -10.42 12.48 17.89
C GLU A 230 -11.04 12.54 16.48
N TRP A 231 -12.27 12.04 16.37
CA TRP A 231 -13.10 12.10 15.17
C TRP A 231 -14.59 12.07 15.56
N SER A 232 -15.47 12.56 14.69
CA SER A 232 -16.91 12.69 14.97
C SER A 232 -17.78 11.59 14.35
N ARG A 233 -17.24 10.74 13.48
CA ARG A 233 -17.94 9.58 12.89
C ARG A 233 -17.10 8.32 12.90
N SER A 234 -17.66 7.27 13.49
CA SER A 234 -17.11 5.90 13.43
C SER A 234 -18.03 5.04 12.58
N ARG A 235 -17.54 4.51 11.47
CA ARG A 235 -18.32 3.65 10.57
C ARG A 235 -17.63 2.32 10.39
N PHE A 236 -18.33 1.24 10.73
CA PHE A 236 -17.90 -0.12 10.45
C PHE A 236 -18.72 -0.67 9.28
N LEU A 237 -18.06 -0.96 8.16
CA LEU A 237 -18.68 -1.54 6.98
C LEU A 237 -18.36 -3.04 6.91
N PHE A 238 -19.39 -3.83 6.62
CA PHE A 238 -19.33 -5.29 6.64
C PHE A 238 -20.40 -5.91 5.75
N ILE A 239 -20.31 -7.21 5.52
CA ILE A 239 -21.39 -8.04 4.96
C ILE A 239 -21.69 -9.14 5.96
N SER A 240 -22.97 -9.43 6.22
CA SER A 240 -23.38 -10.49 7.12
C SER A 240 -24.38 -11.44 6.47
N PRO A 241 -23.92 -12.54 5.84
CA PRO A 241 -24.80 -13.48 5.14
C PRO A 241 -25.80 -14.20 6.05
N GLU A 242 -25.60 -14.14 7.37
CA GLU A 242 -26.48 -14.73 8.38
C GLU A 242 -26.81 -13.68 9.45
N ASN A 243 -27.88 -13.93 10.22
CA ASN A 243 -28.19 -13.08 11.36
C ASN A 243 -27.03 -13.09 12.35
N SER A 244 -26.61 -11.92 12.80
CA SER A 244 -25.40 -11.76 13.61
C SER A 244 -25.60 -10.73 14.70
N ILE A 245 -24.76 -10.81 15.72
CA ILE A 245 -24.68 -9.80 16.78
C ILE A 245 -23.31 -9.16 16.72
N ILE A 246 -23.30 -7.83 16.70
CA ILE A 246 -22.10 -7.01 16.73
C ILE A 246 -22.27 -6.05 17.90
N SER A 247 -21.38 -6.13 18.89
CA SER A 247 -21.35 -5.11 19.94
C SER A 247 -20.36 -4.02 19.56
N VAL A 248 -20.73 -2.77 19.75
CA VAL A 248 -19.88 -1.60 19.50
C VAL A 248 -19.84 -0.68 20.71
N LYS A 249 -18.72 0.01 20.88
CA LYS A 249 -18.49 0.98 21.96
C LYS A 249 -17.71 2.17 21.40
N SER A 250 -18.11 3.38 21.82
CA SER A 250 -17.40 4.62 21.52
C SER A 250 -16.96 5.30 22.82
N GLY A 251 -15.70 5.70 22.89
CA GLY A 251 -15.13 6.42 24.03
C GLY A 251 -15.31 5.69 25.36
N LYS A 252 -15.77 6.44 26.38
CA LYS A 252 -16.09 5.90 27.71
C LYS A 252 -17.51 5.33 27.83
N GLY A 253 -18.25 5.26 26.71
CA GLY A 253 -19.61 4.74 26.70
C GLY A 253 -19.71 3.25 27.05
N GLU A 254 -20.95 2.77 27.13
CA GLU A 254 -21.24 1.36 27.34
C GLU A 254 -21.21 0.59 26.02
N TRP A 255 -21.09 -0.74 26.11
CA TRP A 255 -21.25 -1.60 24.96
C TRP A 255 -22.72 -1.61 24.53
N SER A 256 -22.96 -1.33 23.26
CA SER A 256 -24.29 -1.47 22.64
C SER A 256 -24.28 -2.66 21.70
N GLU A 257 -25.23 -3.58 21.87
CA GLU A 257 -25.42 -4.71 20.96
C GLU A 257 -26.29 -4.29 19.77
N ARG A 258 -25.87 -4.71 18.57
CA ARG A 258 -26.60 -4.51 17.32
C ARG A 258 -26.98 -5.87 16.78
N ASN A 259 -28.29 -6.11 16.70
CA ASN A 259 -28.83 -7.26 15.98
C ASN A 259 -28.84 -6.95 14.49
N ILE A 260 -28.07 -7.72 13.73
CA ILE A 260 -27.88 -7.54 12.30
C ILE A 260 -28.68 -8.61 11.57
N THR A 261 -29.56 -8.16 10.69
CA THR A 261 -30.30 -9.05 9.79
C THR A 261 -29.39 -9.50 8.65
N ALA A 262 -29.50 -10.78 8.29
CA ALA A 262 -28.78 -11.40 7.19
C ALA A 262 -28.95 -10.61 5.88
N SER A 263 -27.85 -10.38 5.18
CA SER A 263 -27.77 -9.71 3.89
C SER A 263 -26.48 -10.09 3.17
N ASP A 264 -26.58 -10.28 1.85
CA ASP A 264 -25.42 -10.42 0.97
C ASP A 264 -24.87 -9.06 0.49
N SER A 265 -25.51 -7.96 0.85
CA SER A 265 -25.09 -6.59 0.52
C SER A 265 -24.31 -5.93 1.65
N VAL A 266 -23.52 -4.91 1.33
CA VAL A 266 -22.81 -4.08 2.32
C VAL A 266 -23.80 -3.47 3.32
N GLN A 267 -23.45 -3.59 4.59
CA GLN A 267 -24.14 -3.01 5.73
C GLN A 267 -23.17 -2.10 6.49
N CYS A 268 -23.72 -1.12 7.21
CA CYS A 268 -22.94 -0.15 7.97
C CYS A 268 -23.50 -0.02 9.39
N ILE A 269 -22.62 -0.12 10.39
CA ILE A 269 -22.89 0.42 11.73
C ILE A 269 -22.19 1.77 11.81
N GLU A 270 -22.98 2.82 12.00
CA GLU A 270 -22.49 4.18 12.20
C GLU A 270 -22.74 4.64 13.64
N ILE A 271 -21.72 5.25 14.24
CA ILE A 271 -21.83 6.00 15.48
C ILE A 271 -21.34 7.42 15.22
N ALA A 272 -22.27 8.37 15.32
CA ALA A 272 -21.97 9.80 15.30
C ALA A 272 -21.65 10.30 16.72
N GLY A 273 -20.78 11.30 16.81
CA GLY A 273 -20.34 11.95 18.03
C GLY A 273 -18.82 11.88 18.21
N THR A 274 -18.24 12.99 18.68
CA THR A 274 -16.80 13.13 18.91
C THR A 274 -16.29 12.07 19.90
N THR A 275 -15.27 11.34 19.50
CA THR A 275 -14.63 10.31 20.29
C THR A 275 -13.15 10.18 19.94
N SER A 276 -12.36 9.73 20.90
CA SER A 276 -10.97 9.30 20.70
C SER A 276 -10.83 7.78 20.59
N ARG A 277 -11.94 7.02 20.69
CA ARG A 277 -11.88 5.55 20.74
C ARG A 277 -13.12 4.91 20.16
N PHE A 278 -12.93 3.90 19.32
CA PHE A 278 -13.99 3.05 18.79
C PHE A 278 -13.60 1.58 18.94
N GLU A 279 -14.53 0.76 19.41
CA GLU A 279 -14.30 -0.66 19.67
C GLU A 279 -15.48 -1.46 19.16
N LEU A 280 -15.19 -2.65 18.62
CA LEU A 280 -16.20 -3.61 18.18
C LEU A 280 -15.80 -5.02 18.60
N LYS A 281 -16.80 -5.87 18.84
CA LYS A 281 -16.63 -7.29 19.07
C LYS A 281 -17.77 -8.08 18.44
N THR A 282 -17.46 -9.28 17.98
CA THR A 282 -18.45 -10.21 17.44
C THR A 282 -17.98 -11.64 17.65
N SER A 283 -18.91 -12.58 17.60
CA SER A 283 -18.64 -14.02 17.53
C SER A 283 -19.29 -14.69 16.32
N SER A 284 -19.74 -13.90 15.33
CA SER A 284 -20.48 -14.39 14.17
C SER A 284 -19.50 -14.82 13.07
N PRO A 285 -19.32 -16.13 12.80
CA PRO A 285 -18.23 -16.61 11.95
C PRO A 285 -18.42 -16.29 10.46
N SER A 286 -19.65 -16.05 10.02
CA SER A 286 -20.02 -15.71 8.65
C SER A 286 -19.83 -14.22 8.32
N LEU A 287 -19.57 -13.37 9.31
CA LEU A 287 -19.36 -11.93 9.11
C LEU A 287 -18.10 -11.66 8.26
N ILE A 288 -18.23 -10.78 7.28
CA ILE A 288 -17.15 -10.24 6.47
C ILE A 288 -16.90 -8.79 6.88
N GLY A 289 -15.83 -8.52 7.63
CA GLY A 289 -15.42 -7.16 7.98
C GLY A 289 -14.62 -6.54 6.83
N LEU A 290 -15.12 -5.43 6.28
CA LEU A 290 -14.49 -4.71 5.17
C LEU A 290 -13.57 -3.59 5.68
N GLY A 291 -13.88 -3.01 6.84
CA GLY A 291 -13.01 -2.07 7.52
C GLY A 291 -13.78 -1.05 8.34
N VAL A 292 -13.03 -0.14 8.95
CA VAL A 292 -13.58 0.96 9.75
C VAL A 292 -13.08 2.29 9.20
N TRP A 293 -13.98 3.26 9.10
CA TRP A 293 -13.66 4.65 8.74
C TRP A 293 -13.87 5.53 9.97
N LEU A 294 -12.81 6.23 10.34
CA LEU A 294 -12.73 7.11 11.51
C LEU A 294 -12.40 8.52 11.03
N ASP A 295 -13.44 9.32 10.81
CA ASP A 295 -13.35 10.66 10.23
C ASP A 295 -14.55 11.53 10.66
N GLY A 296 -14.82 12.61 9.92
CA GLY A 296 -15.91 13.54 10.23
C GLY A 296 -16.91 13.75 9.09
N ASP A 297 -17.59 14.88 9.15
CA ASP A 297 -18.66 15.28 8.22
C ASP A 297 -18.23 16.24 7.10
N ASN A 298 -17.11 16.92 7.29
CA ASN A 298 -16.59 17.93 6.37
C ASN A 298 -15.05 17.94 6.38
N GLY A 299 -14.47 18.75 5.51
CA GLY A 299 -13.03 18.84 5.33
C GLY A 299 -12.47 17.67 4.51
N ILE A 300 -11.26 17.24 4.80
CA ILE A 300 -10.56 16.15 4.11
C ILE A 300 -10.54 14.88 4.96
N SER A 301 -10.89 13.76 4.34
CA SER A 301 -10.57 12.41 4.81
C SER A 301 -9.62 11.75 3.83
N LEU A 302 -8.50 11.22 4.35
CA LEU A 302 -7.49 10.52 3.56
C LEU A 302 -7.29 9.11 4.09
N ASP A 303 -7.64 8.13 3.27
CA ASP A 303 -7.52 6.72 3.55
C ASP A 303 -6.16 6.18 3.11
N CYS A 304 -5.53 5.39 3.98
CA CYS A 304 -4.29 4.68 3.69
C CYS A 304 -4.59 3.19 3.53
N MET A 305 -4.45 2.67 2.31
CA MET A 305 -4.74 1.28 1.93
C MET A 305 -3.47 0.62 1.38
N SER A 306 -2.58 0.23 2.30
CA SER A 306 -1.27 -0.33 1.95
C SER A 306 -1.30 -1.85 1.71
N SER A 307 -0.75 -2.28 0.57
CA SER A 307 -0.55 -3.68 0.19
C SER A 307 0.95 -3.96 -0.02
N ARG A 308 1.63 -4.43 1.04
CA ARG A 308 3.07 -4.69 1.01
C ARG A 308 3.44 -5.70 -0.09
N GLY A 309 4.38 -5.32 -0.95
CA GLY A 309 4.98 -6.18 -1.98
C GLY A 309 4.15 -6.31 -3.26
N PHE A 310 3.09 -5.52 -3.40
CA PHE A 310 2.22 -5.59 -4.58
C PHE A 310 2.76 -4.66 -5.67
N SER A 311 2.57 -5.07 -6.92
CA SER A 311 2.83 -4.23 -8.11
C SER A 311 1.64 -3.39 -8.54
N GLY A 312 0.49 -3.52 -7.85
CA GLY A 312 -0.76 -2.83 -8.18
C GLY A 312 -1.65 -3.56 -9.18
N ILE A 313 -1.17 -4.60 -9.85
CA ILE A 313 -1.98 -5.33 -10.85
C ILE A 313 -3.16 -6.11 -10.23
N THR A 314 -3.04 -6.47 -8.95
CA THR A 314 -4.07 -7.18 -8.19
C THR A 314 -5.35 -6.36 -8.01
N LEU A 315 -5.29 -5.04 -8.19
CA LEU A 315 -6.47 -4.19 -8.20
C LEU A 315 -7.46 -4.53 -9.33
N SER A 316 -7.03 -5.24 -10.38
CA SER A 316 -7.95 -5.83 -11.38
C SER A 316 -8.89 -6.90 -10.79
N ARG A 317 -8.65 -7.35 -9.55
CA ARG A 317 -9.43 -8.38 -8.86
C ARG A 317 -10.55 -7.82 -8.00
N ILE A 318 -10.51 -6.52 -7.67
CA ILE A 318 -11.54 -5.89 -6.82
C ILE A 318 -12.90 -5.99 -7.50
N ASN A 319 -13.96 -6.10 -6.70
CA ASN A 319 -15.30 -6.32 -7.21
C ASN A 319 -16.02 -4.99 -7.44
N PRO A 320 -16.42 -4.66 -8.68
CA PRO A 320 -17.09 -3.37 -8.96
C PRO A 320 -18.41 -3.19 -8.20
N GLU A 321 -19.18 -4.26 -8.02
CA GLU A 321 -20.47 -4.17 -7.30
C GLU A 321 -20.25 -3.89 -5.81
N LEU A 322 -19.29 -4.57 -5.17
CA LEU A 322 -18.88 -4.27 -3.80
C LEU A 322 -18.42 -2.83 -3.67
N CYS A 323 -17.54 -2.36 -4.56
CA CYS A 323 -17.05 -0.99 -4.57
C CYS A 323 -18.19 0.03 -4.72
N ARG A 324 -19.20 -0.24 -5.55
CA ARG A 324 -20.38 0.64 -5.67
C ARG A 324 -21.24 0.64 -4.42
N GLN A 325 -21.41 -0.51 -3.76
CA GLN A 325 -22.13 -0.59 -2.49
C GLN A 325 -21.39 0.13 -1.35
N LEU A 326 -20.06 -0.01 -1.29
CA LEU A 326 -19.22 0.80 -0.40
C LEU A 326 -19.36 2.29 -0.73
N GLY A 327 -19.33 2.64 -2.02
CA GLY A 327 -19.48 3.99 -2.56
C GLY A 327 -20.77 4.71 -2.18
N SER A 328 -21.83 3.99 -1.79
CA SER A 328 -23.04 4.66 -1.26
C SER A 328 -22.86 5.22 0.15
N VAL A 329 -21.79 4.85 0.85
CA VAL A 329 -21.43 5.32 2.20
C VAL A 329 -20.08 6.04 2.20
N ILE A 330 -19.10 5.49 1.48
CA ILE A 330 -17.72 5.98 1.34
C ILE A 330 -17.38 6.05 -0.15
N ASP A 331 -17.65 7.21 -0.77
CA ASP A 331 -17.19 7.47 -2.14
C ASP A 331 -15.89 8.31 -2.13
N TYR A 332 -15.13 8.28 -3.22
CA TYR A 332 -13.87 9.01 -3.34
C TYR A 332 -13.95 10.11 -4.40
N ASN A 333 -13.30 11.23 -4.13
CA ASN A 333 -13.09 12.29 -5.11
C ASN A 333 -11.76 12.14 -5.84
N LEU A 334 -10.76 11.56 -5.16
CA LEU A 334 -9.45 11.25 -5.70
C LEU A 334 -9.00 9.86 -5.23
N ILE A 335 -8.51 9.05 -6.16
CA ILE A 335 -7.80 7.81 -5.85
C ILE A 335 -6.37 7.97 -6.35
N ILE A 336 -5.41 7.85 -5.43
CA ILE A 336 -3.98 7.91 -5.70
C ILE A 336 -3.45 6.47 -5.71
N LEU A 337 -2.88 6.05 -6.84
CA LEU A 337 -2.26 4.75 -7.03
C LEU A 337 -0.74 4.92 -6.90
N GLU A 338 -0.15 4.31 -5.87
CA GLU A 338 1.28 4.38 -5.56
C GLU A 338 1.88 2.97 -5.64
N PHE A 339 2.34 2.59 -6.82
CA PHE A 339 2.87 1.25 -7.09
C PHE A 339 4.05 1.32 -8.06
N GLY A 340 4.73 0.18 -8.21
CA GLY A 340 5.67 -0.07 -9.30
C GLY A 340 7.06 -0.44 -8.83
N ILE A 341 7.45 -0.11 -7.60
CA ILE A 341 8.76 -0.51 -7.05
C ILE A 341 8.93 -2.03 -7.07
N ASN A 342 7.87 -2.77 -6.72
CA ASN A 342 7.83 -4.25 -6.74
C ASN A 342 7.68 -4.86 -8.15
N ALA A 343 7.58 -4.05 -9.20
CA ALA A 343 7.64 -4.49 -10.58
C ALA A 343 9.05 -4.36 -11.19
N MET A 344 9.97 -3.68 -10.50
CA MET A 344 11.27 -3.33 -11.07
C MET A 344 12.34 -4.41 -10.87
N SER A 345 13.12 -4.64 -11.93
CA SER A 345 14.37 -5.42 -11.91
C SER A 345 15.49 -4.72 -12.69
N SER A 346 16.74 -4.92 -12.29
CA SER A 346 17.93 -4.30 -12.91
C SER A 346 18.18 -4.83 -14.31
N SER A 347 17.63 -6.01 -14.62
CA SER A 347 17.67 -6.62 -15.95
C SER A 347 16.52 -6.19 -16.87
N GLN A 348 15.40 -5.71 -16.30
CA GLN A 348 14.18 -5.41 -17.05
C GLN A 348 14.23 -4.00 -17.66
N LYS A 349 14.48 -3.92 -18.96
CA LYS A 349 14.53 -2.63 -19.69
C LYS A 349 13.21 -2.23 -20.34
N ASN A 350 12.27 -3.17 -20.46
CA ASN A 350 10.99 -2.95 -21.13
C ASN A 350 9.84 -3.20 -20.14
N TYR A 351 9.12 -2.14 -19.79
CA TYR A 351 7.96 -2.21 -18.89
C TYR A 351 6.62 -2.07 -19.63
N SER A 352 6.57 -2.35 -20.94
CA SER A 352 5.33 -2.29 -21.74
C SER A 352 4.22 -3.19 -21.19
N VAL A 353 4.54 -4.44 -20.82
CA VAL A 353 3.58 -5.36 -20.21
C VAL A 353 3.00 -4.76 -18.92
N TYR A 354 3.87 -4.25 -18.04
CA TYR A 354 3.43 -3.57 -16.83
C TYR A 354 2.54 -2.35 -17.16
N SER A 355 2.94 -1.52 -18.12
CA SER A 355 2.16 -0.36 -18.59
C SER A 355 0.75 -0.76 -19.04
N ASP A 356 0.63 -1.77 -19.91
CA ASP A 356 -0.64 -2.20 -20.48
C ASP A 356 -1.54 -2.86 -19.40
N ARG A 357 -0.98 -3.66 -18.49
CA ARG A 357 -1.71 -4.17 -17.32
C ARG A 357 -2.19 -3.02 -16.43
N MET A 358 -1.36 -2.00 -16.23
CA MET A 358 -1.69 -0.86 -15.40
C MET A 358 -2.80 -0.01 -16.00
N VAL A 359 -2.85 0.15 -17.33
CA VAL A 359 -3.99 0.75 -18.05
C VAL A 359 -5.29 -0.01 -17.73
N GLY A 360 -5.25 -1.35 -17.81
CA GLY A 360 -6.40 -2.20 -17.49
C GLY A 360 -6.90 -2.00 -16.05
N VAL A 361 -5.98 -1.93 -15.09
CA VAL A 361 -6.32 -1.66 -13.69
C VAL A 361 -6.89 -0.26 -13.49
N ILE A 362 -6.28 0.79 -14.05
CA ILE A 362 -6.79 2.16 -13.91
C ILE A 362 -8.23 2.25 -14.44
N ASN A 363 -8.50 1.60 -15.58
CA ASN A 363 -9.84 1.52 -16.14
C ASN A 363 -10.80 0.72 -15.27
N HIS A 364 -10.34 -0.38 -14.67
CA HIS A 364 -11.14 -1.17 -13.72
C HIS A 364 -11.47 -0.40 -12.44
N VAL A 365 -10.51 0.30 -11.85
CA VAL A 365 -10.71 1.19 -10.69
C VAL A 365 -11.70 2.30 -11.04
N ARG A 366 -11.62 2.88 -12.24
CA ARG A 366 -12.59 3.88 -12.71
C ARG A 366 -14.01 3.32 -12.84
N GLN A 367 -14.16 2.05 -13.25
CA GLN A 367 -15.48 1.41 -13.27
C GLN A 367 -16.04 1.23 -11.85
N CYS A 368 -15.17 0.94 -10.88
CA CYS A 368 -15.54 0.82 -9.47
C CYS A 368 -15.94 2.16 -8.85
N TYR A 369 -15.22 3.24 -9.20
CA TYR A 369 -15.42 4.60 -8.67
C TYR A 369 -15.51 5.64 -9.80
N PRO A 370 -16.65 5.72 -10.51
CA PRO A 370 -16.77 6.51 -11.74
C PRO A 370 -16.73 8.03 -11.53
N ARG A 371 -16.82 8.50 -10.28
CA ARG A 371 -16.76 9.92 -9.93
C ARG A 371 -15.38 10.38 -9.43
N ALA A 372 -14.48 9.43 -9.15
CA ALA A 372 -13.16 9.75 -8.65
C ALA A 372 -12.23 10.12 -9.80
N ASP A 373 -11.48 11.20 -9.62
CA ASP A 373 -10.25 11.41 -10.37
C ASP A 373 -9.22 10.35 -9.94
N ILE A 374 -8.38 9.89 -10.87
CA ILE A 374 -7.31 8.92 -10.57
C ILE A 374 -5.97 9.59 -10.83
N LEU A 375 -5.07 9.51 -9.85
CA LEU A 375 -3.69 9.95 -9.93
C LEU A 375 -2.76 8.75 -9.80
N LEU A 376 -1.96 8.50 -10.82
CA LEU A 376 -0.86 7.54 -10.74
C LEU A 376 0.41 8.26 -10.26
N MET A 377 0.92 7.85 -9.11
CA MET A 377 2.26 8.22 -8.66
C MET A 377 3.29 7.35 -9.37
N GLY A 378 4.29 7.98 -10.00
CA GLY A 378 5.46 7.27 -10.50
C GLY A 378 6.21 6.57 -9.36
N VAL A 379 7.08 5.62 -9.68
CA VAL A 379 7.98 5.03 -8.69
C VAL A 379 8.89 6.10 -8.07
N GLY A 380 9.23 5.94 -6.80
CA GLY A 380 10.36 6.66 -6.21
C GLY A 380 11.69 6.21 -6.80
N ASP A 381 12.76 6.98 -6.55
CA ASP A 381 14.09 6.55 -6.93
C ASP A 381 14.54 5.35 -6.09
N ARG A 382 15.01 4.29 -6.76
CA ARG A 382 15.43 3.02 -6.16
C ARG A 382 16.91 2.80 -6.41
N GLY A 383 17.65 2.34 -5.40
CA GLY A 383 19.09 2.10 -5.50
C GLY A 383 19.43 0.71 -6.03
N GLU A 384 20.50 0.63 -6.83
CA GLU A 384 21.16 -0.62 -7.21
C GLU A 384 22.67 -0.51 -6.98
N LYS A 385 23.31 -1.61 -6.58
CA LYS A 385 24.77 -1.65 -6.41
C LYS A 385 25.43 -1.97 -7.75
N ARG A 386 26.17 -1.01 -8.31
CA ARG A 386 26.92 -1.16 -9.56
C ARG A 386 28.38 -0.77 -9.37
N GLY A 387 29.29 -1.69 -9.68
CA GLY A 387 30.74 -1.46 -9.53
C GLY A 387 31.15 -1.12 -8.10
N GLY A 388 30.45 -1.67 -7.09
CA GLY A 388 30.75 -1.43 -5.67
C GLY A 388 30.13 -0.16 -5.07
N VAL A 389 29.52 0.71 -5.89
CA VAL A 389 28.85 1.94 -5.47
C VAL A 389 27.34 1.79 -5.68
N VAL A 390 26.54 2.37 -4.78
CA VAL A 390 25.09 2.43 -4.97
C VAL A 390 24.76 3.64 -5.84
N ARG A 391 23.92 3.43 -6.85
CA ARG A 391 23.40 4.44 -7.78
C ARG A 391 21.90 4.24 -7.96
N SER A 392 21.21 5.18 -8.59
CA SER A 392 19.86 4.88 -9.09
C SER A 392 19.87 3.64 -9.98
N MET A 393 18.77 2.91 -9.90
CA MET A 393 18.52 1.75 -10.73
C MET A 393 18.45 2.18 -12.20
N ALA A 394 19.28 1.58 -13.06
CA ALA A 394 19.37 1.96 -14.48
C ALA A 394 18.04 1.84 -15.22
N THR A 395 17.13 1.01 -14.72
CA THR A 395 15.82 0.75 -15.30
C THR A 395 14.71 1.67 -14.77
N ALA A 396 15.00 2.54 -13.78
CA ALA A 396 14.04 3.50 -13.23
C ALA A 396 13.47 4.47 -14.29
N PRO A 397 14.27 5.07 -15.20
CA PRO A 397 13.72 5.90 -16.27
C PRO A 397 12.72 5.17 -17.17
N ALA A 398 12.98 3.89 -17.48
CA ALA A 398 12.09 3.08 -18.31
C ALA A 398 10.76 2.77 -17.58
N MET A 399 10.80 2.52 -16.27
CA MET A 399 9.60 2.33 -15.45
C MET A 399 8.77 3.62 -15.41
N ILE A 400 9.39 4.77 -15.14
CA ILE A 400 8.70 6.07 -15.12
C ILE A 400 8.04 6.37 -16.47
N SER A 401 8.74 6.11 -17.58
CA SER A 401 8.15 6.24 -18.92
C SER A 401 6.93 5.34 -19.09
N ALA A 402 7.01 4.08 -18.69
CA ALA A 402 5.90 3.14 -18.78
C ALA A 402 4.69 3.52 -17.91
N GLN A 403 4.91 4.08 -16.71
CA GLN A 403 3.83 4.59 -15.85
C GLN A 403 3.20 5.86 -16.44
N ARG A 404 4.01 6.80 -16.92
CA ARG A 404 3.52 8.00 -17.61
C ARG A 404 2.69 7.64 -18.84
N ASP A 405 3.16 6.66 -19.63
CA ASP A 405 2.42 6.16 -20.79
C ASP A 405 1.13 5.45 -20.38
N ALA A 406 1.12 4.69 -19.28
CA ALA A 406 -0.10 4.08 -18.75
C ALA A 406 -1.13 5.14 -18.35
N ALA A 407 -0.69 6.19 -17.63
CA ALA A 407 -1.56 7.30 -17.26
C ALA A 407 -2.13 8.04 -18.48
N ARG A 408 -1.29 8.28 -19.50
CA ARG A 408 -1.72 8.90 -20.76
C ARG A 408 -2.74 8.05 -21.50
N LYS A 409 -2.46 6.75 -21.69
CA LYS A 409 -3.36 5.79 -22.36
C LYS A 409 -4.68 5.61 -21.61
N ALA A 410 -4.64 5.66 -20.28
CA ALA A 410 -5.82 5.49 -19.42
C ALA A 410 -6.55 6.81 -19.13
N HIS A 411 -6.06 7.95 -19.65
CA HIS A 411 -6.59 9.29 -19.41
C HIS A 411 -6.74 9.65 -17.92
N CYS A 412 -5.69 9.43 -17.14
CA CYS A 412 -5.64 9.79 -15.72
C CYS A 412 -4.47 10.74 -15.41
N LEU A 413 -4.44 11.28 -14.20
CA LEU A 413 -3.36 12.16 -13.76
C LEU A 413 -2.09 11.35 -13.52
N PHE A 414 -0.93 11.99 -13.69
CA PHE A 414 0.37 11.41 -13.37
C PHE A 414 1.22 12.39 -12.57
N TRP A 415 1.97 11.89 -11.59
CA TRP A 415 2.94 12.68 -10.85
C TRP A 415 4.28 11.95 -10.74
N ASP A 416 5.33 12.56 -11.29
CA ASP A 416 6.68 11.99 -11.33
C ASP A 416 7.34 12.09 -9.95
N THR A 417 7.12 11.06 -9.14
CA THR A 417 7.61 10.96 -7.77
C THR A 417 9.13 10.92 -7.73
N ARG A 418 9.77 10.25 -8.69
CA ARG A 418 11.23 10.21 -8.82
C ARG A 418 11.82 11.60 -9.03
N GLU A 419 11.26 12.38 -9.95
CA GLU A 419 11.69 13.75 -10.17
C GLU A 419 11.42 14.65 -8.95
N ALA A 420 10.32 14.43 -8.23
CA ALA A 420 10.01 15.15 -7.00
C ALA A 420 11.00 14.83 -5.85
N MET A 421 11.61 13.64 -5.86
CA MET A 421 12.69 13.27 -4.94
C MET A 421 14.02 13.95 -5.28
N GLY A 422 14.23 14.33 -6.54
CA GLY A 422 15.48 14.91 -7.04
C GLY A 422 16.01 14.24 -8.32
N GLY A 423 15.36 13.19 -8.81
CA GLY A 423 15.75 12.50 -10.04
C GLY A 423 16.89 11.49 -9.84
N GLU A 424 17.88 11.53 -10.73
CA GLU A 424 19.04 10.62 -10.71
C GLU A 424 19.86 10.77 -9.43
N ASP A 425 20.25 9.63 -8.86
CA ASP A 425 20.93 9.42 -7.58
C ASP A 425 20.26 10.04 -6.34
N ALA A 426 19.00 10.50 -6.45
CA ALA A 426 18.24 11.04 -5.33
C ALA A 426 18.11 10.02 -4.19
N VAL A 427 18.00 8.72 -4.50
CA VAL A 427 17.95 7.65 -3.49
C VAL A 427 19.21 7.63 -2.59
N VAL A 428 20.37 7.95 -3.15
CA VAL A 428 21.64 7.99 -2.42
C VAL A 428 21.66 9.19 -1.48
N GLU A 429 21.26 10.36 -1.98
CA GLU A 429 21.15 11.58 -1.17
C GLU A 429 20.12 11.41 -0.04
N TRP A 430 18.97 10.82 -0.35
CA TRP A 430 17.91 10.53 0.61
C TRP A 430 18.36 9.51 1.66
N CYS A 431 19.09 8.47 1.28
CA CYS A 431 19.67 7.51 2.21
C CYS A 431 20.73 8.15 3.13
N ASN A 432 21.55 9.06 2.60
CA ASN A 432 22.53 9.81 3.38
C ASN A 432 21.86 10.77 4.38
N ALA A 433 20.71 11.35 4.01
CA ALA A 433 19.89 12.19 4.88
C ALA A 433 18.98 11.39 5.85
N GLY A 434 18.98 10.05 5.79
CA GLY A 434 18.12 9.19 6.63
C GLY A 434 16.64 9.21 6.25
N LEU A 435 16.32 9.61 5.01
CA LEU A 435 14.96 9.63 4.44
C LEU A 435 14.58 8.28 3.81
N ILE A 436 15.58 7.53 3.34
CA ILE A 436 15.47 6.15 2.87
C ILE A 436 16.38 5.26 3.72
N ASN A 437 15.95 4.01 3.95
CA ASN A 437 16.69 3.00 4.69
C ASN A 437 18.01 2.63 3.97
N LYS A 438 18.90 1.92 4.66
CA LYS A 438 20.19 1.48 4.09
C LYS A 438 20.06 0.38 3.03
N ASP A 439 18.83 -0.08 2.77
CA ASP A 439 18.49 -0.93 1.62
C ASP A 439 18.31 -0.13 0.32
N TYR A 440 18.28 1.21 0.38
CA TYR A 440 18.07 2.10 -0.76
C TYR A 440 16.74 1.84 -1.51
N ILE A 441 15.74 1.32 -0.81
CA ILE A 441 14.40 1.02 -1.35
C ILE A 441 13.35 1.61 -0.44
N HIS A 442 13.37 1.26 0.84
CA HIS A 442 12.26 1.54 1.75
C HIS A 442 12.39 2.91 2.40
N MET A 443 11.28 3.66 2.41
CA MET A 443 11.22 5.01 2.95
C MET A 443 11.10 5.01 4.48
N THR A 444 11.72 5.98 5.14
CA THR A 444 11.50 6.25 6.58
C THR A 444 10.34 7.23 6.77
N HIS A 445 9.79 7.34 7.98
CA HIS A 445 8.79 8.39 8.27
C HIS A 445 9.30 9.82 7.96
N LYS A 446 10.62 10.08 8.07
CA LYS A 446 11.18 11.38 7.69
C LYS A 446 11.14 11.58 6.18
N GLY A 447 11.44 10.54 5.40
CA GLY A 447 11.28 10.56 3.95
C GLY A 447 9.84 10.72 3.53
N GLY A 448 8.92 10.00 4.19
CA GLY A 448 7.48 10.11 3.98
C GLY A 448 6.99 11.53 4.17
N ALA A 449 7.40 12.21 5.25
CA ALA A 449 7.07 13.61 5.49
C ALA A 449 7.60 14.55 4.38
N ARG A 450 8.86 14.37 3.95
CA ARG A 450 9.44 15.19 2.86
C ARG A 450 8.71 14.95 1.53
N LEU A 451 8.37 13.72 1.22
CA LEU A 451 7.63 13.41 -0.01
C LEU A 451 6.19 13.93 0.05
N ALA A 452 5.54 13.84 1.22
CA ALA A 452 4.22 14.38 1.46
C ALA A 452 4.17 15.90 1.26
N ASP A 453 5.21 16.63 1.67
CA ASP A 453 5.38 18.05 1.36
C ASP A 453 5.37 18.31 -0.15
N ALA A 454 6.14 17.52 -0.92
CA ALA A 454 6.21 17.67 -2.36
C ALA A 454 4.86 17.41 -3.05
N LEU A 455 4.17 16.30 -2.71
CA LEU A 455 2.86 16.01 -3.31
C LEU A 455 1.79 17.01 -2.86
N PHE A 456 1.79 17.42 -1.58
CA PHE A 456 0.86 18.43 -1.08
C PHE A 456 0.98 19.72 -1.91
N ASN A 457 2.20 20.21 -2.15
CA ASN A 457 2.42 21.42 -2.95
C ASN A 457 1.95 21.26 -4.41
N ALA A 458 2.15 20.08 -5.01
CA ALA A 458 1.69 19.79 -6.37
C ALA A 458 0.15 19.74 -6.46
N LEU A 459 -0.52 19.17 -5.44
CA LEU A 459 -1.98 19.20 -5.30
C LEU A 459 -2.48 20.63 -5.08
N GLN A 460 -1.87 21.41 -4.18
CA GLN A 460 -2.23 22.81 -3.95
C GLN A 460 -2.13 23.64 -5.22
N HIS A 461 -1.07 23.44 -6.01
CA HIS A 461 -0.90 24.11 -7.29
C HIS A 461 -2.07 23.80 -8.25
N SER A 462 -2.48 22.53 -8.32
CA SER A 462 -3.55 22.07 -9.22
C SER A 462 -4.97 22.41 -8.73
N LEU A 463 -5.14 22.65 -7.42
CA LEU A 463 -6.44 22.96 -6.80
C LEU A 463 -6.76 24.45 -6.78
N LYS A 464 -5.77 25.33 -6.98
CA LYS A 464 -5.99 26.77 -7.24
C LYS A 464 -6.81 26.94 -8.51
#